data_AF-A0A3B0YNH8-F1
#
_entry.id   AF-A0A3B0YNH8-F1
#
_cell.length_a   1.000
_cell.length_b   1.000
_cell.length_c   1.000
_cell.angle_alpha   90.00
_cell.angle_beta   90.00
_cell.angle_gamma   90.00
#
_symmetry.space_group_name_H-M   'P 1'
#
loop_
_entity.id
_entity.type
_entity.pdbx_description
1 polymer ?
#
loop_
_entity_poly.entity_id
_entity_poly.type
_entity_poly.pdbx_seq_one_letter_code
_entity_poly.pdbx_strand_id
1 'polypeptide(L)'
;MTIKEFTENQLNIFNRDDFRFGSNFREAIDIFAKSAAIPFFLMLFAGYLEGYSWTNGIQRAIDDVLSMDLWNLIGIIGLLFFGLTIIFHKCRLLSKISIFLLLTAYRIGSAIFGVFAAQFILLLPEISNNLEGWRLHFLVIFIFFLMFLAFRMIYLLWCLSSLAQCNSTFRKKLDIVDWKLRIFCGLFLIASSSSVWLIMSKLE
;
A
#
# COMPACT_ATOMS: atom_id res chain seq x y z
N MET A 1 -32.28 -20.03 9.64
CA MET A 1 -31.51 -18.93 9.02
C MET A 1 -30.24 -19.54 8.45
N THR A 2 -30.05 -19.50 7.14
CA THR A 2 -28.85 -20.04 6.50
C THR A 2 -27.66 -19.11 6.76
N ILE A 3 -26.42 -19.64 6.71
CA ILE A 3 -25.20 -18.83 6.90
C ILE A 3 -25.17 -17.66 5.91
N LYS A 4 -25.61 -17.89 4.66
CA LYS A 4 -25.71 -16.86 3.62
C LYS A 4 -26.65 -15.72 4.02
N GLU A 5 -27.88 -16.03 4.45
CA GLU A 5 -28.86 -15.02 4.90
C GLU A 5 -28.37 -14.25 6.14
N PHE A 6 -27.67 -14.92 7.06
CA PHE A 6 -27.07 -14.27 8.21
C PHE A 6 -25.99 -13.26 7.78
N THR A 7 -25.07 -13.68 6.91
CA THR A 7 -24.00 -12.81 6.42
C THR A 7 -24.55 -11.64 5.59
N GLU A 8 -25.51 -11.88 4.70
CA GLU A 8 -26.17 -10.82 3.91
C GLU A 8 -26.85 -9.80 4.81
N ASN A 9 -27.58 -10.23 5.85
CA ASN A 9 -28.22 -9.30 6.78
C ASN A 9 -27.23 -8.46 7.59
N GLN A 10 -26.08 -9.02 7.98
CA GLN A 10 -25.03 -8.28 8.68
C GLN A 10 -24.27 -7.31 7.75
N LEU A 11 -24.05 -7.70 6.49
CA LEU A 11 -23.34 -6.88 5.51
C LEU A 11 -24.22 -5.79 4.89
N ASN A 12 -25.54 -5.98 4.82
CA ASN A 12 -26.49 -4.98 4.32
C ASN A 12 -26.54 -3.69 5.15
N ILE A 13 -25.95 -3.71 6.36
CA ILE A 13 -25.78 -2.52 7.20
C ILE A 13 -24.76 -1.55 6.56
N PHE A 14 -23.81 -2.07 5.78
CA PHE A 14 -22.81 -1.28 5.08
C PHE A 14 -23.28 -0.90 3.67
N ASN A 15 -23.31 0.40 3.41
CA ASN A 15 -23.49 0.97 2.09
C ASN A 15 -22.15 1.23 1.44
N ARG A 16 -22.12 1.30 0.10
CA ARG A 16 -20.93 1.73 -0.65
C ARG A 16 -20.38 3.08 -0.18
N ASP A 17 -21.25 3.96 0.31
CA ASP A 17 -20.86 5.27 0.83
C ASP A 17 -20.10 5.19 2.18
N ASP A 18 -20.20 4.09 2.93
CA ASP A 18 -19.39 3.88 4.15
C ASP A 18 -17.95 3.51 3.81
N PHE A 19 -17.75 2.95 2.61
CA PHE A 19 -16.45 2.69 2.00
C PHE A 19 -16.03 3.83 1.07
N ARG A 20 -16.91 4.82 0.81
CA ARG A 20 -16.48 6.05 0.16
C ARG A 20 -15.62 6.80 1.15
N PHE A 21 -14.37 6.96 0.74
CA PHE A 21 -13.33 7.70 1.43
C PHE A 21 -13.82 9.13 1.70
N GLY A 22 -14.44 9.34 2.87
CA GLY A 22 -14.94 10.63 3.34
C GLY A 22 -13.85 11.70 3.53
N SER A 23 -12.59 11.33 3.33
CA SER A 23 -11.44 12.21 3.16
C SER A 23 -10.82 11.97 1.78
N ASN A 24 -11.32 12.74 0.81
CA ASN A 24 -10.74 13.12 -0.48
C ASN A 24 -9.73 12.12 -1.10
N PHE A 25 -10.14 11.39 -2.14
CA PHE A 25 -9.21 10.74 -3.09
C PHE A 25 -8.06 11.69 -3.50
N ARG A 26 -8.35 12.98 -3.61
CA ARG A 26 -7.38 14.04 -3.85
C ARG A 26 -6.27 14.13 -2.79
N GLU A 27 -6.58 13.91 -1.52
CA GLU A 27 -5.60 13.89 -0.42
C GLU A 27 -4.66 12.68 -0.55
N ALA A 28 -5.21 11.50 -0.87
CA ALA A 28 -4.41 10.32 -1.15
C ALA A 28 -3.42 10.59 -2.30
N ILE A 29 -3.93 11.10 -3.43
CA ILE A 29 -3.11 11.45 -4.59
C ILE A 29 -2.09 12.54 -4.25
N ASP A 30 -2.43 13.54 -3.44
CA ASP A 30 -1.51 14.61 -3.03
C ASP A 30 -0.36 14.05 -2.19
N ILE A 31 -0.65 13.19 -1.21
CA ILE A 31 0.37 12.55 -0.38
C ILE A 31 1.21 11.60 -1.22
N PHE A 32 0.58 10.82 -2.10
CA PHE A 32 1.28 9.95 -3.04
C PHE A 32 2.25 10.74 -3.90
N ALA A 33 1.78 11.79 -4.56
CA ALA A 33 2.58 12.62 -5.45
C ALA A 33 3.75 13.27 -4.69
N LYS A 34 3.51 13.82 -3.50
CA LYS A 34 4.57 14.42 -2.67
C LYS A 34 5.60 13.40 -2.20
N SER A 35 5.16 12.24 -1.75
CA SER A 35 6.05 11.17 -1.29
C SER A 35 6.81 10.51 -2.43
N ALA A 36 6.23 10.41 -3.63
CA ALA A 36 6.88 9.85 -4.81
C ALA A 36 7.82 10.85 -5.51
N ALA A 37 7.49 12.14 -5.52
CA ALA A 37 8.21 13.15 -6.29
C ALA A 37 9.66 13.32 -5.83
N ILE A 38 9.90 13.44 -4.52
CA ILE A 38 11.25 13.65 -3.97
C ILE A 38 12.22 12.53 -4.41
N PRO A 39 11.95 11.24 -4.13
CA PRO A 39 12.85 10.17 -4.54
C PRO A 39 12.90 9.99 -6.06
N PHE A 40 11.81 10.26 -6.79
CA PHE A 40 11.80 10.25 -8.26
C PHE A 40 12.82 11.25 -8.83
N PHE A 41 12.77 12.51 -8.41
CA PHE A 41 13.71 13.53 -8.90
C PHE A 41 15.14 13.29 -8.45
N LEU A 42 15.35 12.82 -7.20
CA LEU A 42 16.67 12.45 -6.71
C LEU A 42 17.28 11.32 -7.55
N MET A 43 16.50 10.29 -7.88
CA MET A 43 16.97 9.17 -8.69
C MET A 43 17.26 9.60 -10.13
N LEU A 44 16.40 10.43 -10.75
CA LEU A 44 16.69 11.00 -12.07
C LEU A 44 17.99 11.81 -12.04
N PHE A 45 18.16 12.69 -11.05
CA PHE A 45 19.36 13.51 -10.91
C PHE A 45 20.62 12.69 -10.70
N ALA A 46 20.55 11.62 -9.90
CA ALA A 46 21.66 10.69 -9.70
C ALA A 46 22.04 9.96 -10.99
N GLY A 47 21.05 9.52 -11.79
CA GLY A 47 21.27 8.86 -13.08
C GLY A 47 21.86 9.79 -14.15
N TYR A 48 21.43 11.05 -14.22
CA TYR A 48 22.00 12.03 -15.16
C TYR A 48 23.44 12.43 -14.82
N LEU A 49 23.87 12.25 -13.57
CA LEU A 49 25.22 12.57 -13.09
C LEU A 49 26.07 11.31 -12.85
N GLU A 50 25.73 10.21 -13.51
CA GLU A 50 26.54 8.99 -13.48
C GLU A 50 28.02 9.30 -13.80
N GLY A 51 28.91 8.92 -12.88
CA GLY A 51 30.35 9.18 -12.98
C GLY A 51 30.97 9.90 -11.79
N TYR A 52 30.16 10.48 -10.88
CA TYR A 52 30.67 11.09 -9.65
C TYR A 52 30.48 10.18 -8.42
N SER A 53 31.47 10.13 -7.52
CA SER A 53 31.49 9.21 -6.36
C SER A 53 30.30 9.34 -5.39
N TRP A 54 29.65 10.51 -5.35
CA TRP A 54 28.52 10.81 -4.46
C TRP A 54 27.17 10.27 -4.98
N THR A 55 27.03 9.99 -6.28
CA THR A 55 25.78 9.44 -6.83
C THR A 55 25.53 8.01 -6.35
N ASN A 56 26.60 7.21 -6.21
CA ASN A 56 26.55 5.89 -5.58
C ASN A 56 26.11 5.97 -4.10
N GLY A 57 26.45 7.06 -3.40
CA GLY A 57 26.02 7.31 -2.03
C GLY A 57 24.53 7.61 -1.95
N ILE A 58 24.00 8.41 -2.90
CA ILE A 58 22.57 8.70 -3.01
C ILE A 58 21.78 7.43 -3.32
N GLN A 59 22.28 6.61 -4.24
CA GLN A 59 21.60 5.37 -4.64
C GLN A 59 21.55 4.35 -3.50
N ARG A 60 22.66 4.13 -2.78
CA ARG A 60 22.66 3.29 -1.57
C ARG A 60 21.76 3.84 -0.46
N ALA A 61 21.77 5.16 -0.24
CA ALA A 61 20.90 5.77 0.76
C ALA A 61 19.42 5.62 0.41
N ILE A 62 19.07 5.67 -0.88
CA ILE A 62 17.73 5.38 -1.38
C ILE A 62 17.39 3.91 -1.13
N ASP A 63 18.28 2.98 -1.49
CA ASP A 63 18.04 1.53 -1.34
C ASP A 63 17.90 1.10 0.13
N ASP A 64 18.71 1.66 1.02
CA ASP A 64 18.68 1.35 2.46
C ASP A 64 17.42 1.93 3.15
N VAL A 65 17.02 3.16 2.77
CA VAL A 65 15.88 3.86 3.41
C VAL A 65 14.53 3.44 2.81
N LEU A 66 14.50 3.10 1.51
CA LEU A 66 13.31 2.67 0.77
C LEU A 66 13.36 1.18 0.43
N SER A 67 13.88 0.36 1.35
CA SER A 67 13.89 -1.08 1.18
C SER A 67 12.47 -1.65 1.14
N MET A 68 12.25 -2.61 0.24
CA MET A 68 10.97 -3.34 0.17
C MET A 68 10.66 -4.04 1.49
N ASP A 69 11.68 -4.50 2.20
CA ASP A 69 11.53 -5.22 3.47
C ASP A 69 10.95 -4.32 4.55
N LEU A 70 11.38 -3.05 4.62
CA LEU A 70 10.82 -2.08 5.55
C LEU A 70 9.35 -1.79 5.22
N TRP A 71 9.02 -1.64 3.92
CA TRP A 71 7.65 -1.45 3.48
C TRP A 71 6.75 -2.65 3.85
N ASN A 72 7.23 -3.86 3.60
CA ASN A 72 6.54 -5.12 3.91
C ASN A 72 6.31 -5.26 5.42
N LEU A 73 7.36 -5.05 6.23
CA LEU A 73 7.31 -5.16 7.68
C LEU A 73 6.27 -4.20 8.26
N ILE A 74 6.35 -2.91 7.90
CA ILE A 74 5.41 -1.90 8.41
C ILE A 74 3.99 -2.18 7.90
N GLY A 75 3.83 -2.60 6.65
CA GLY A 75 2.54 -2.96 6.05
C GLY A 75 1.87 -4.12 6.79
N ILE A 76 2.61 -5.21 7.05
CA ILE A 76 2.11 -6.40 7.75
C ILE A 76 1.72 -6.06 9.20
N ILE A 77 2.57 -5.34 9.93
CA ILE A 77 2.25 -4.92 11.30
C ILE A 77 1.02 -4.01 11.28
N GLY A 78 0.93 -3.07 10.33
CA GLY A 78 -0.24 -2.20 10.16
C GLY A 78 -1.54 -2.97 9.91
N LEU A 79 -1.50 -4.01 9.08
CA LEU A 79 -2.63 -4.91 8.80
C LEU A 79 -3.01 -5.76 10.02
N LEU A 80 -2.04 -6.22 10.80
CA LEU A 80 -2.27 -6.94 12.05
C LEU A 80 -3.03 -6.05 13.03
N PHE A 81 -2.55 -4.81 13.26
CA PHE A 81 -3.24 -3.85 14.12
C PHE A 81 -4.61 -3.43 13.55
N PHE A 82 -4.78 -3.43 12.24
CA PHE A 82 -6.09 -3.21 11.61
C PHE A 82 -7.07 -4.35 11.93
N GLY A 83 -6.65 -5.60 11.79
CA GLY A 83 -7.42 -6.78 12.20
C GLY A 83 -7.81 -6.73 13.68
N LEU A 84 -6.86 -6.38 14.55
CA LEU A 84 -7.13 -6.16 15.98
C LEU A 84 -8.11 -5.01 16.22
N THR A 85 -8.08 -3.95 15.40
CA THR A 85 -9.04 -2.85 15.49
C THR A 85 -10.45 -3.31 15.12
N ILE A 86 -10.61 -4.27 14.20
CA ILE A 86 -11.93 -4.84 13.88
C ILE A 86 -12.46 -5.68 15.05
N ILE A 87 -11.59 -6.48 15.69
CA ILE A 87 -11.96 -7.32 16.85
C ILE A 87 -12.30 -6.43 18.05
N PHE A 88 -11.38 -5.53 18.42
CA PHE A 88 -11.46 -4.65 19.58
C PHE A 88 -11.82 -3.22 19.18
N HIS A 89 -12.93 -3.07 18.48
CA HIS A 89 -13.37 -1.82 17.87
C HIS A 89 -13.48 -0.63 18.82
N LYS A 90 -13.72 -0.82 20.12
CA LYS A 90 -13.76 0.28 21.11
C LYS A 90 -12.38 0.81 21.49
N CYS A 91 -11.31 0.04 21.28
CA CYS A 91 -9.96 0.42 21.64
C CYS A 91 -9.39 1.46 20.66
N ARG A 92 -9.37 2.74 21.07
CA ARG A 92 -8.85 3.84 20.25
C ARG A 92 -7.35 3.74 20.00
N LEU A 93 -6.59 3.11 20.89
CA LEU A 93 -5.14 2.96 20.75
C LEU A 93 -4.78 2.09 19.55
N LEU A 94 -5.43 0.94 19.39
CA LEU A 94 -5.22 0.03 18.26
C LEU A 94 -5.51 0.72 16.92
N SER A 95 -6.62 1.47 16.86
CA SER A 95 -6.99 2.28 15.70
C SER A 95 -5.90 3.31 15.35
N LYS A 96 -5.39 4.07 16.32
CA LYS A 96 -4.32 5.06 16.08
C LYS A 96 -3.04 4.41 15.57
N ILE A 97 -2.62 3.29 16.17
CA ILE A 97 -1.42 2.56 15.74
C ILE A 97 -1.59 2.04 14.32
N SER A 98 -2.74 1.43 14.01
CA SER A 98 -3.06 0.93 12.67
C SER A 98 -3.04 2.03 11.63
N ILE A 99 -3.69 3.18 11.90
CA ILE A 99 -3.67 4.35 11.00
C ILE A 99 -2.23 4.80 10.74
N PHE A 100 -1.44 4.97 11.81
CA PHE A 100 -0.06 5.44 11.70
C PHE A 100 0.80 4.51 10.84
N LEU A 101 0.74 3.20 11.10
CA LEU A 101 1.51 2.20 10.36
C LEU A 101 1.06 2.09 8.90
N LEU A 102 -0.24 2.01 8.63
CA LEU A 102 -0.76 1.92 7.26
C LEU A 102 -0.47 3.18 6.44
N LEU A 103 -0.57 4.38 7.05
CA LEU A 103 -0.17 5.64 6.39
C LEU A 103 1.33 5.72 6.15
N THR A 104 2.13 5.18 7.07
CA THR A 104 3.60 5.13 6.91
C THR A 104 3.97 4.18 5.78
N ALA A 105 3.40 2.98 5.74
CA ALA A 105 3.56 2.05 4.63
C ALA A 105 3.07 2.65 3.30
N TYR A 106 1.96 3.40 3.31
CA TYR A 106 1.50 4.11 2.12
C TYR A 106 2.55 5.10 1.59
N ARG A 107 3.15 5.92 2.47
CA ARG A 107 4.18 6.90 2.10
C ARG A 107 5.45 6.24 1.60
N ILE A 108 5.93 5.20 2.28
CA ILE A 108 7.13 4.44 1.85
C ILE A 108 6.86 3.78 0.49
N GLY A 109 5.70 3.14 0.31
CA GLY A 109 5.34 2.52 -0.97
C GLY A 109 5.25 3.55 -2.10
N SER A 110 4.71 4.74 -1.82
CA SER A 110 4.68 5.85 -2.79
C SER A 110 6.09 6.31 -3.16
N ALA A 111 7.00 6.36 -2.20
CA ALA A 111 8.39 6.72 -2.42
C ALA A 111 9.12 5.67 -3.27
N ILE A 112 9.01 4.38 -2.92
CA ILE A 112 9.52 3.24 -3.70
C ILE A 112 9.00 3.28 -5.14
N PHE A 113 7.70 3.55 -5.31
CA PHE A 113 7.09 3.71 -6.62
C PHE A 113 7.74 4.84 -7.43
N GLY A 114 8.01 5.98 -6.80
CA GLY A 114 8.73 7.09 -7.42
C GLY A 114 10.13 6.70 -7.88
N VAL A 115 10.87 5.92 -7.09
CA VAL A 115 12.20 5.40 -7.46
C VAL A 115 12.10 4.52 -8.72
N PHE A 116 11.19 3.54 -8.72
CA PHE A 116 11.01 2.64 -9.87
C PHE A 116 10.59 3.37 -11.13
N ALA A 117 9.70 4.36 -11.00
CA ALA A 117 9.30 5.19 -12.13
C ALA A 117 10.49 5.94 -12.75
N ALA A 118 11.39 6.48 -11.91
CA ALA A 118 12.59 7.17 -12.38
C ALA A 118 13.59 6.20 -13.04
N GLN A 119 13.86 5.05 -12.42
CA GLN A 119 14.73 4.01 -12.98
C GLN A 119 14.24 3.52 -14.34
N PHE A 120 12.92 3.32 -14.48
CA PHE A 120 12.34 2.93 -15.76
C PHE A 120 12.59 3.97 -16.85
N ILE A 121 12.47 5.26 -16.55
CA ILE A 121 12.76 6.35 -17.51
C ILE A 121 14.25 6.36 -17.89
N LEU A 122 15.16 6.17 -16.93
CA LEU A 122 16.60 6.14 -17.17
C LEU A 122 17.04 4.95 -18.03
N LEU A 123 16.42 3.78 -17.82
CA LEU A 123 16.75 2.55 -18.56
C LEU A 123 16.09 2.47 -19.94
N LEU A 124 15.04 3.25 -20.19
CA LEU A 124 14.27 3.18 -21.43
C LEU A 124 15.11 3.38 -22.71
N PRO A 125 16.07 4.32 -22.78
CA PRO A 125 16.91 4.50 -23.97
C PRO A 125 17.77 3.26 -24.28
N GLU A 126 18.41 2.66 -23.26
CA GLU A 126 19.24 1.47 -23.42
C GLU A 126 18.42 0.26 -23.88
N ILE A 127 17.24 0.06 -23.28
CA ILE A 127 16.29 -0.99 -23.66
C ILE A 127 15.82 -0.77 -25.10
N SER A 128 15.54 0.47 -25.50
CA SER A 128 15.05 0.80 -26.85
C SER A 128 16.07 0.54 -27.94
N ASN A 129 17.37 0.66 -27.64
CA ASN A 129 18.45 0.39 -28.60
C ASN A 129 18.67 -1.11 -28.84
N ASN A 130 18.28 -1.96 -27.89
CA ASN A 130 18.55 -3.40 -27.90
C ASN A 130 17.34 -4.27 -28.28
N LEU A 131 16.14 -3.69 -28.41
CA LEU A 131 14.89 -4.41 -28.66
C LEU A 131 14.22 -3.96 -29.96
N GLU A 132 13.68 -4.93 -30.69
CA GLU A 132 12.77 -4.66 -31.82
C GLU A 132 11.54 -3.86 -31.34
N GLY A 133 11.09 -2.89 -32.15
CA GLY A 133 10.07 -1.91 -31.73
C GLY A 133 8.78 -2.52 -31.18
N TRP A 134 8.30 -3.65 -31.72
CA TRP A 134 7.09 -4.31 -31.22
C TRP A 134 7.29 -4.94 -29.82
N ARG A 135 8.48 -5.47 -29.52
CA ARG A 135 8.83 -6.01 -28.19
C ARG A 135 8.94 -4.89 -27.17
N LEU A 136 9.50 -3.76 -27.58
CA LEU A 136 9.57 -2.54 -26.77
C LEU A 136 8.16 -2.06 -26.39
N HIS A 137 7.23 -1.95 -27.35
CA HIS A 137 5.85 -1.57 -27.06
C HIS A 137 5.16 -2.51 -26.07
N PHE A 138 5.33 -3.83 -26.25
CA PHE A 138 4.76 -4.82 -25.32
C PHE A 138 5.34 -4.68 -23.91
N LEU A 139 6.67 -4.52 -23.80
CA LEU A 139 7.37 -4.32 -22.53
C LEU A 139 6.88 -3.06 -21.82
N VAL A 140 6.76 -1.94 -22.54
CA VAL A 140 6.28 -0.67 -21.97
C VAL A 140 4.85 -0.84 -21.44
N ILE A 141 3.94 -1.44 -22.22
CA ILE A 141 2.55 -1.70 -21.78
C ILE A 141 2.53 -2.59 -20.54
N PHE A 142 3.35 -3.65 -20.52
CA PHE A 142 3.43 -4.57 -19.40
C PHE A 142 3.94 -3.89 -18.12
N ILE A 143 4.97 -3.04 -18.23
CA ILE A 143 5.51 -2.28 -17.09
C ILE A 143 4.48 -1.27 -16.59
N PHE A 144 3.81 -0.54 -17.48
CA PHE A 144 2.71 0.36 -17.08
C PHE A 144 1.59 -0.38 -16.35
N PHE A 145 1.24 -1.58 -16.81
CA PHE A 145 0.26 -2.44 -16.13
C PHE A 145 0.73 -2.87 -14.74
N LEU A 146 1.99 -3.29 -14.59
CA LEU A 146 2.58 -3.63 -13.29
C LEU A 146 2.63 -2.43 -12.34
N MET A 147 3.03 -1.25 -12.84
CA MET A 147 3.00 -0.01 -12.06
C MET A 147 1.57 0.34 -11.63
N PHE A 148 0.59 0.18 -12.52
CA PHE A 148 -0.81 0.39 -12.15
C PHE A 148 -1.26 -0.57 -11.04
N LEU A 149 -0.90 -1.85 -11.10
CA LEU A 149 -1.18 -2.80 -10.03
C LEU A 149 -0.49 -2.41 -8.70
N ALA A 150 0.77 -2.02 -8.75
CA ALA A 150 1.52 -1.56 -7.59
C ALA A 150 0.85 -0.32 -6.95
N PHE A 151 0.45 0.66 -7.78
CA PHE A 151 -0.30 1.83 -7.33
C PHE A 151 -1.60 1.43 -6.62
N ARG A 152 -2.37 0.46 -7.16
CA ARG A 152 -3.59 -0.01 -6.51
C ARG A 152 -3.30 -0.65 -5.16
N MET A 153 -2.25 -1.46 -5.05
CA MET A 153 -1.86 -2.08 -3.78
C MET A 153 -1.46 -1.04 -2.73
N ILE A 154 -0.69 -0.03 -3.13
CA ILE A 154 -0.34 1.11 -2.26
C ILE A 154 -1.62 1.85 -1.86
N TYR A 155 -2.49 2.18 -2.81
CA TYR A 155 -3.76 2.86 -2.55
C TYR A 155 -4.68 2.09 -1.59
N LEU A 156 -4.65 0.75 -1.59
CA LEU A 156 -5.41 -0.05 -0.61
C LEU A 156 -4.94 0.21 0.83
N LEU A 157 -3.65 0.45 1.08
CA LEU A 157 -3.16 0.79 2.42
C LEU A 157 -3.74 2.12 2.91
N TRP A 158 -3.84 3.11 2.02
CA TRP A 158 -4.53 4.36 2.34
C TRP A 158 -6.00 4.10 2.69
N CYS A 159 -6.70 3.32 1.86
CA CYS A 159 -8.10 2.96 2.07
C CYS A 159 -8.33 2.33 3.45
N LEU A 160 -7.49 1.36 3.82
CA LEU A 160 -7.55 0.67 5.11
C LEU A 160 -7.26 1.63 6.28
N SER A 161 -6.30 2.55 6.10
CA SER A 161 -6.03 3.57 7.10
C SER A 161 -7.22 4.51 7.33
N SER A 162 -7.95 4.87 6.27
CA SER A 162 -9.16 5.70 6.37
C SER A 162 -10.29 4.94 7.09
N LEU A 163 -10.45 3.64 6.82
CA LEU A 163 -11.44 2.80 7.52
C LEU A 163 -11.12 2.67 9.01
N ALA A 164 -9.84 2.59 9.35
CA ALA A 164 -9.35 2.50 10.73
C ALA A 164 -9.60 3.78 11.54
N GLN A 165 -9.93 4.91 10.91
CA GLN A 165 -10.15 6.18 11.62
C GLN A 165 -11.26 6.07 12.67
N CYS A 166 -11.01 6.67 13.83
CA CYS A 166 -11.92 6.60 14.97
C CYS A 166 -13.34 7.14 14.67
N ASN A 167 -13.44 8.09 13.74
CA ASN A 167 -14.69 8.77 13.38
C ASN A 167 -15.34 8.21 12.10
N SER A 168 -14.76 7.19 11.48
CA SER A 168 -15.28 6.62 10.24
C SER A 168 -16.68 6.04 10.44
N THR A 169 -17.55 6.21 9.44
CA THR A 169 -18.90 5.62 9.45
C THR A 169 -18.81 4.09 9.53
N PHE A 170 -17.77 3.51 8.92
CA PHE A 170 -17.43 2.10 9.03
C PHE A 170 -17.29 1.65 10.48
N ARG A 171 -16.48 2.34 11.30
CA ARG A 171 -16.26 1.94 12.70
C ARG A 171 -17.52 2.09 13.55
N LYS A 172 -18.33 3.14 13.31
CA LYS A 172 -19.63 3.32 13.99
C LYS A 172 -20.59 2.17 13.67
N LYS A 173 -20.62 1.70 12.43
CA LYS A 173 -21.44 0.56 12.02
C LYS A 173 -20.89 -0.78 12.51
N LEU A 174 -19.58 -0.86 12.75
CA LEU A 174 -18.95 -2.05 13.31
C LEU A 174 -19.44 -2.39 14.73
N ASP A 175 -19.96 -1.41 15.49
CA ASP A 175 -20.59 -1.65 16.80
C ASP A 175 -21.85 -2.53 16.68
N ILE A 176 -22.58 -2.39 15.56
CA ILE A 176 -23.85 -3.08 15.27
C ILE A 176 -23.60 -4.52 14.76
N VAL A 177 -22.45 -4.76 14.15
CA VAL A 177 -22.08 -6.07 13.59
C VAL A 177 -21.85 -7.10 14.70
N ASP A 178 -22.35 -8.31 14.49
CA ASP A 178 -22.17 -9.44 15.40
C ASP A 178 -20.68 -9.69 15.72
N TRP A 179 -20.38 -9.96 16.99
CA TRP A 179 -19.03 -10.17 17.47
C TRP A 179 -18.32 -11.36 16.81
N LYS A 180 -19.04 -12.42 16.43
CA LYS A 180 -18.49 -13.59 15.75
C LYS A 180 -17.96 -13.24 14.36
N LEU A 181 -18.73 -12.44 13.62
CA LEU A 181 -18.33 -11.99 12.28
C LEU A 181 -17.10 -11.07 12.37
N ARG A 182 -17.06 -10.18 13.37
CA ARG A 182 -15.88 -9.33 13.61
C ARG A 182 -14.62 -10.13 13.93
N ILE A 183 -14.74 -11.14 14.81
CA ILE A 183 -13.62 -12.03 15.13
C ILE A 183 -13.17 -12.79 13.89
N PHE A 184 -14.10 -13.35 13.11
CA PHE A 184 -13.78 -14.06 11.89
C PHE A 184 -13.05 -13.16 10.88
N CYS A 185 -13.58 -11.96 10.58
CA CYS A 185 -12.93 -11.02 9.66
C CYS A 185 -11.57 -10.54 10.18
N GLY A 186 -11.46 -10.24 11.47
CA GLY A 186 -10.21 -9.80 12.09
C GLY A 186 -9.14 -10.90 12.05
N LEU A 187 -9.49 -12.12 12.41
CA LEU A 187 -8.58 -13.28 12.33
C LEU A 187 -8.20 -13.61 10.90
N PHE A 188 -9.13 -13.50 9.94
CA PHE A 188 -8.84 -13.70 8.52
C PHE A 188 -7.81 -12.70 8.02
N LEU A 189 -7.95 -11.42 8.36
CA LEU A 189 -6.98 -10.39 8.01
C LEU A 189 -5.61 -10.65 8.65
N ILE A 190 -5.58 -11.01 9.93
CA ILE A 190 -4.34 -11.37 10.62
C ILE A 190 -3.67 -12.58 9.94
N ALA A 191 -4.41 -13.66 9.71
CA ALA A 191 -3.90 -14.87 9.07
C ALA A 191 -3.38 -14.60 7.66
N SER A 192 -4.07 -13.76 6.87
CA SER A 192 -3.63 -13.37 5.54
C SER A 192 -2.31 -12.60 5.59
N SER A 193 -2.16 -11.65 6.52
CA SER A 193 -0.94 -10.87 6.69
C SER A 193 0.26 -11.73 7.13
N SER A 194 0.03 -12.70 8.02
CA SER A 194 1.07 -13.66 8.45
C SER A 194 1.46 -14.63 7.35
N SER A 195 0.52 -15.04 6.51
CA SER A 195 0.78 -15.93 5.37
C SER A 195 1.67 -15.25 4.33
N VAL A 196 1.42 -13.96 4.05
CA VAL A 196 2.27 -13.16 3.16
C VAL A 196 3.68 -13.06 3.73
N TRP A 197 3.84 -12.76 5.02
CA TRP A 197 5.15 -12.69 5.66
C TRP A 197 5.95 -14.01 5.55
N LEU A 198 5.30 -15.15 5.81
CA LEU A 198 5.92 -16.47 5.71
C LEU A 198 6.33 -16.86 4.30
N ILE A 199 5.65 -16.35 3.27
CA ILE A 199 6.04 -16.56 1.88
C ILE A 199 7.26 -15.69 1.56
N MET A 200 7.26 -14.43 1.99
CA MET A 200 8.37 -13.51 1.74
C MET A 200 9.65 -13.97 2.44
N SER A 201 9.58 -14.44 3.68
CA SER A 201 10.74 -14.96 4.43
C SER A 201 11.33 -16.27 3.88
N LYS A 202 10.71 -16.88 2.86
CA LYS A 202 11.19 -18.09 2.19
C LYS A 202 11.77 -17.82 0.81
N LEU A 203 11.59 -16.60 0.30
CA LEU A 203 12.09 -16.16 -1.01
C LEU A 203 13.44 -15.45 -0.90
N GLU A 204 13.89 -15.13 0.33
CA GLU A 204 15.24 -14.70 0.69
C GLU A 204 16.14 -15.92 0.98
#